data_AF-A0A354YUZ1-F1
#
_entry.id   AF-A0A354YUZ1-F1
#
_cell.length_a   1.000
_cell.length_b   1.000
_cell.length_c   1.000
_cell.angle_alpha   90.00
_cell.angle_beta   90.00
_cell.angle_gamma   90.00
#
_symmetry.space_group_name_H-M   'P 1'
#
loop_
_entity.id
_entity.type
_entity.pdbx_description
1 polymer ?
#
loop_
_entity_poly.entity_id
_entity_poly.type
_entity_poly.pdbx_seq_one_letter_code
_entity_poly.pdbx_strand_id
1 'polypeptide(L)' 'MDEMLKIIGNVGFPIAVAAFLLVRVEQRMDSLTAAIGELREAILM' A
#
# COMPACT_ATOMS: atom_id res chain seq x y z
N MET A 1 8.51 31.87 0.99
CA MET A 1 7.25 31.14 1.21
C MET A 1 6.80 30.40 -0.05
N ASP A 2 6.78 31.05 -1.21
CA ASP A 2 6.28 30.48 -2.47
C ASP A 2 7.06 29.23 -2.95
N GLU A 3 8.39 29.24 -2.77
CA GLU A 3 9.26 28.12 -3.15
C GLU A 3 9.07 26.89 -2.25
N MET A 4 8.81 27.10 -0.95
CA MET A 4 8.50 26.05 0.01
C MET A 4 7.16 25.38 -0.32
N LEU A 5 6.15 26.18 -0.71
CA LEU A 5 4.85 25.67 -1.16
C LEU A 5 4.97 24.87 -2.46
N LYS A 6 5.82 25.30 -3.40
CA LYS A 6 6.11 24.53 -4.62
C LYS A 6 6.77 23.18 -4.33
N ILE A 7 7.70 23.11 -3.37
CA ILE A 7 8.34 21.85 -2.97
C ILE A 7 7.31 20.90 -2.33
N ILE A 8 6.48 21.41 -1.42
CA ILE A 8 5.44 20.60 -0.77
C ILE A 8 4.41 20.12 -1.82
N GLY A 9 4.00 20.97 -2.76
CA GLY A 9 3.07 20.59 -3.82
C GLY A 9 3.66 19.54 -4.78
N ASN A 10 4.89 19.76 -5.25
CA ASN A 10 5.50 18.91 -6.28
C ASN A 10 6.06 17.60 -5.73
N VAL A 11 6.45 17.55 -4.45
CA VAL A 11 7.12 16.39 -3.85
C VAL A 11 6.31 15.81 -2.70
N GLY A 12 5.72 16.66 -1.85
CA GLY A 12 4.90 16.20 -0.72
C GLY A 12 3.64 15.45 -1.15
N PHE A 13 2.96 15.89 -2.22
CA PHE A 13 1.79 15.17 -2.73
C PHE A 13 2.14 13.78 -3.30
N PRO A 14 3.11 13.62 -4.23
CA PRO A 14 3.53 12.30 -4.67
C PRO A 14 4.01 11.39 -3.55
N ILE A 15 4.72 11.92 -2.54
CA ILE A 15 5.15 11.13 -1.37
C ILE A 15 3.94 10.63 -0.59
N ALA A 16 2.97 11.50 -0.29
CA ALA A 16 1.77 11.10 0.45
C ALA A 16 0.97 10.01 -0.29
N VAL A 17 0.84 10.15 -1.62
CA VAL A 17 0.21 9.14 -2.48
C VAL A 17 1.00 7.83 -2.45
N ALA A 18 2.32 7.87 -2.62
CA ALA A 18 3.15 6.68 -2.56
C ALA A 18 3.06 5.97 -1.20
N ALA A 19 3.12 6.72 -0.09
CA ALA A 19 2.98 6.18 1.26
C ALA A 19 1.60 5.52 1.45
N PHE A 20 0.52 6.19 1.02
CA PHE A 20 -0.82 5.60 1.06
C PHE A 20 -0.93 4.31 0.24
N LEU A 21 -0.37 4.32 -0.97
CA LEU A 21 -0.37 3.14 -1.85
C LEU A 21 0.44 1.99 -1.26
N LEU A 22 1.59 2.26 -0.64
CA LEU A 22 2.41 1.24 0.02
C LEU A 22 1.63 0.55 1.14
N VAL A 23 1.04 1.31 2.06
CA VAL A 23 0.20 0.77 3.14
C VAL A 23 -0.97 -0.04 2.58
N ARG A 24 -1.58 0.44 1.48
CA ARG A 24 -2.71 -0.26 0.85
C ARG A 24 -2.29 -1.56 0.15
N VAL A 25 -1.07 -1.63 -0.40
CA VAL A 25 -0.54 -2.84 -1.04
C VAL A 25 -0.19 -3.89 0.02
N GLU A 26 0.43 -3.49 1.13
CA GLU A 26 0.74 -4.37 2.27
C GLU A 26 -0.49 -5.13 2.74
N GLN A 27 -1.61 -4.42 2.99
CA GLN A 27 -2.89 -5.03 3.38
C GLN A 27 -3.40 -6.09 2.37
N ARG A 28 -3.16 -5.88 1.07
CA ARG A 28 -3.57 -6.83 0.02
C ARG A 28 -2.66 -8.06 0.00
N MET A 29 -1.38 -7.91 0.31
CA MET A 29 -0.44 -9.03 0.39
C MET A 29 -0.76 -9.95 1.56
N ASP A 30 -1.14 -9.39 2.71
CA ASP A 30 -1.58 -10.16 3.88
C ASP A 30 -2.86 -10.95 3.55
N SER A 31 -3.83 -10.28 2.93
CA SER A 31 -5.09 -10.91 2.50
C SER A 31 -4.85 -12.05 1.50
N LEU A 32 -3.93 -11.87 0.56
CA LEU A 32 -3.56 -12.90 -0.40
C LEU A 32 -2.89 -14.10 0.28
N THR A 33 -2.01 -13.84 1.25
CA THR A 33 -1.33 -14.88 2.03
C THR A 33 -2.35 -15.72 2.80
N ALA A 34 -3.31 -15.07 3.46
CA ALA A 34 -4.41 -15.74 4.15
C ALA A 34 -5.24 -16.62 3.19
N ALA A 35 -5.66 -16.05 2.04
CA ALA A 35 -6.45 -16.77 1.05
C ALA A 35 -5.72 -18.01 0.48
N ILE A 36 -4.41 -17.95 0.28
CA ILE A 36 -3.60 -19.10 -0.13
C ILE A 36 -3.58 -20.17 0.98
N GLY A 37 -3.46 -19.76 2.24
CA GLY A 37 -3.51 -20.66 3.39
C GLY A 37 -4.86 -21.39 3.49
N GLU A 38 -5.95 -20.64 3.41
CA GLU A 38 -7.32 -21.19 3.40
C GLU A 38 -7.54 -22.15 2.23
N LEU A 39 -7.08 -21.79 1.03
CA LEU A 39 -7.16 -22.67 -0.15
C LEU A 39 -6.38 -23.96 0.06
N ARG A 40 -5.17 -23.89 0.64
CA ARG A 40 -4.37 -25.08 0.97
C ARG A 40 -5.11 -25.99 1.94
N GLU A 41 -5.71 -25.44 3.00
CA GLU A 41 -6.46 -26.23 3.97
C GLU A 41 -7.69 -26.89 3.35
N ALA A 42 -8.44 -26.14 2.52
CA ALA A 42 -9.62 -26.66 1.81
C ALA A 42 -9.31 -27.78 0.80
N ILE A 43 -8.06 -27.87 0.32
CA ILE A 43 -7.62 -28.96 -0.57
C ILE A 43 -7.14 -30.18 0.22
N LEU A 44 -6.60 -29.99 1.43
CA LEU A 44 -5.99 -31.07 2.23
C LEU A 44 -6.98 -31.76 3.18
N MET A 45 -8.04 -31.07 3.60
CA MET A 45 -9.16 -31.64 4.38
C MET A 45 -10.24 -32.21 3.48
#